data_AF-S2EQN7-F1
#
_entry.id   AF-S2EQN7-F1
#
_cell.length_a   1.000
_cell.length_b   1.000
_cell.length_c   1.000
_cell.angle_alpha   90.00
_cell.angle_beta   90.00
_cell.angle_gamma   90.00
#
_symmetry.space_group_name_H-M   'P 1'
#
loop_
_entity.id
_entity.type
_entity.pdbx_description
1 polymer ?
#
loop_
_entity_poly.entity_id
_entity_poly.type
_entity_poly.pdbx_seq_one_letter_code
_entity_poly.pdbx_strand_id
1 'polypeptide(L)'
;ISINGDAAKIIQEQLKNKSDRTLMLLPERSDEFLKSAIDTTKSGGIIHYYSHIHADKKSEAGKLSEEHYLQVTPVKSEILGSKIVRPVGPRYYQTVVDVKISK
;
A
#
# COMPACT_ATOMS: atom_id res chain seq x y z
N ILE A 1 10.46 3.37 -19.88
CA ILE A 1 11.47 4.30 -19.32
C ILE A 1 11.89 3.77 -17.96
N SER A 2 13.18 3.84 -17.63
CA SER A 2 13.68 3.50 -16.30
C SER A 2 14.09 4.80 -15.62
N ILE A 3 13.77 4.95 -14.33
CA ILE A 3 14.09 6.12 -13.53
C ILE A 3 14.88 5.65 -12.32
N ASN A 4 16.03 6.29 -12.07
CA ASN A 4 16.82 6.07 -10.87
C ASN A 4 16.65 7.28 -9.94
N GLY A 5 16.24 7.06 -8.69
CA GLY A 5 16.05 8.13 -7.72
C GLY A 5 15.13 7.73 -6.56
N ASP A 6 14.99 8.63 -5.59
CA ASP A 6 14.04 8.49 -4.50
C ASP A 6 12.60 8.62 -5.05
N ALA A 7 11.77 7.60 -4.82
CA ALA A 7 10.42 7.55 -5.35
C ALA A 7 9.56 8.73 -4.90
N ALA A 8 9.67 9.18 -3.65
CA ALA A 8 8.90 10.32 -3.14
C ALA A 8 9.26 11.60 -3.90
N LYS A 9 10.55 11.87 -4.13
CA LYS A 9 11.00 13.04 -4.90
C LYS A 9 10.56 12.97 -6.36
N ILE A 10 10.85 11.84 -7.01
CA ILE A 10 10.51 11.58 -8.42
C ILE A 10 9.01 11.71 -8.68
N ILE A 11 8.18 11.22 -7.76
CA ILE A 11 6.72 11.34 -7.90
C ILE A 11 6.31 12.81 -7.93
N GLN A 12 6.83 13.62 -7.01
CA GLN A 12 6.49 15.04 -6.92
C GLN A 12 6.92 15.82 -8.16
N GLU A 13 8.09 15.49 -8.73
CA GLU A 13 8.66 16.19 -9.88
C GLU A 13 8.01 15.78 -11.20
N GLN A 14 7.69 14.50 -11.40
CA GLN A 14 7.32 14.00 -12.73
C GLN A 14 6.20 12.96 -12.79
N LEU A 15 5.76 12.32 -11.70
CA LEU A 15 4.78 11.20 -11.77
C LEU A 15 3.42 11.44 -11.08
N LYS A 16 3.15 12.63 -10.54
CA LYS A 16 1.82 12.97 -9.99
C LYS A 16 0.68 12.62 -10.97
N ASN A 17 -0.32 11.89 -10.49
CA ASN A 17 -1.51 11.47 -11.25
C ASN A 17 -1.21 10.71 -12.56
N LYS A 18 -0.08 10.01 -12.69
CA LYS A 18 0.26 9.28 -13.93
C LYS A 18 -0.07 7.80 -13.90
N SER A 19 -0.16 7.19 -12.72
CA SER A 19 -0.28 5.75 -12.57
C SER A 19 -1.74 5.30 -12.46
N ASP A 20 -2.15 4.31 -13.26
CA ASP A 20 -3.42 3.60 -13.07
C ASP A 20 -3.31 2.52 -11.97
N ARG A 21 -2.08 2.04 -11.70
CA ARG A 21 -1.78 1.00 -10.71
C ARG A 21 -0.41 1.22 -10.07
N THR A 22 -0.35 1.31 -8.75
CA THR A 22 0.88 1.57 -7.99
C THR A 22 1.21 0.41 -7.05
N LEU A 23 2.47 -0.01 -7.03
CA LEU A 23 2.99 -1.06 -6.16
C LEU A 23 3.84 -0.45 -5.03
N MET A 24 3.54 -0.79 -3.78
CA MET A 24 4.34 -0.37 -2.61
C MET A 24 5.17 -1.54 -2.11
N LEU A 25 6.34 -1.77 -2.72
CA LEU A 25 7.18 -2.94 -2.47
C LEU A 25 8.16 -2.80 -1.29
N LEU A 26 7.91 -1.85 -0.37
CA LEU A 26 8.68 -1.65 0.85
C LEU A 26 7.77 -1.78 2.09
N PRO A 27 7.35 -3.01 2.44
CA PRO A 27 6.33 -3.26 3.46
C PRO A 27 6.64 -2.68 4.85
N GLU A 28 7.93 -2.55 5.19
CA GLU A 28 8.42 -2.08 6.49
C GLU A 28 8.19 -0.57 6.70
N ARG A 29 7.95 0.18 5.62
CA ARG A 29 7.80 1.65 5.62
C ARG A 29 6.56 2.11 4.84
N SER A 30 5.57 1.23 4.67
CA SER A 30 4.45 1.52 3.78
C SER A 30 3.64 2.75 4.17
N ASP A 31 3.39 2.97 5.47
CA ASP A 31 2.66 4.15 5.93
C ASP A 31 3.39 5.45 5.57
N GLU A 32 4.71 5.46 5.68
CA GLU A 32 5.55 6.61 5.34
C GLU A 32 5.41 7.00 3.86
N PHE A 33 5.30 6.00 2.97
CA PHE A 33 5.22 6.23 1.52
C PHE A 33 3.78 6.22 0.97
N LEU A 34 2.76 6.02 1.81
CA LEU A 34 1.36 5.96 1.36
C LEU A 34 0.92 7.25 0.69
N LYS A 35 1.33 8.41 1.23
CA LYS A 35 1.03 9.71 0.61
C LYS A 35 1.61 9.82 -0.81
N SER A 36 2.86 9.39 -1.00
CA SER A 36 3.51 9.35 -2.32
C SER A 36 2.79 8.42 -3.28
N ALA A 37 2.36 7.24 -2.81
CA ALA A 37 1.59 6.29 -3.60
C ALA A 37 0.23 6.87 -4.04
N ILE A 38 -0.46 7.59 -3.16
CA ILE A 38 -1.72 8.28 -3.47
C ILE A 38 -1.49 9.42 -4.48
N ASP A 39 -0.41 10.18 -4.34
CA ASP A 39 -0.12 11.31 -5.23
C ASP A 39 0.17 10.85 -6.68
N THR A 40 0.88 9.74 -6.86
CA THR A 40 1.19 9.19 -8.21
C THR A 40 -0.01 8.47 -8.86
N THR A 41 -0.86 7.83 -8.06
CA THR A 41 -1.99 7.01 -8.56
C THR A 41 -3.16 7.89 -8.95
N LYS A 42 -3.76 7.75 -10.14
CA LYS A 42 -4.95 8.51 -10.55
C LYS A 42 -6.14 8.25 -9.62
N SER A 43 -7.10 9.18 -9.57
CA SER A 43 -8.39 8.90 -8.91
C SER A 43 -9.08 7.73 -9.64
N GLY A 44 -9.58 6.75 -8.90
CA GLY A 44 -10.07 5.47 -9.43
C GLY A 44 -9.00 4.42 -9.73
N GLY A 45 -7.71 4.74 -9.54
CA GLY A 45 -6.60 3.81 -9.70
C GLY A 45 -6.42 2.87 -8.50
N ILE A 46 -5.57 1.85 -8.68
CA ILE A 46 -5.36 0.79 -7.69
C ILE A 46 -3.98 0.95 -7.01
N ILE A 47 -3.93 0.81 -5.70
CA ILE A 47 -2.70 0.67 -4.94
C ILE A 47 -2.62 -0.76 -4.39
N HIS A 48 -1.46 -1.39 -4.54
CA HIS A 48 -1.11 -2.62 -3.85
C HIS A 48 -0.28 -2.25 -2.63
N TYR A 49 -0.96 -2.11 -1.50
CA TYR A 49 -0.36 -1.69 -0.23
C TYR A 49 0.16 -2.94 0.48
N TYR A 50 1.46 -3.21 0.37
CA TYR A 50 2.08 -4.25 1.17
C TYR A 50 2.38 -3.72 2.57
N SER A 51 2.30 -4.55 3.59
CA SER A 51 2.62 -4.16 4.97
C SER A 51 3.14 -5.35 5.75
N HIS A 52 3.83 -5.11 6.85
CA HIS A 52 4.02 -6.10 7.90
C HIS A 52 2.99 -5.87 8.99
N ILE A 53 2.24 -6.90 9.35
CA ILE A 53 1.21 -6.83 10.40
C ILE A 53 1.45 -7.90 11.45
N HIS A 54 1.27 -7.54 12.70
CA HIS A 54 1.20 -8.50 13.80
C HIS A 54 -0.21 -9.11 13.85
N ALA A 55 -0.31 -10.42 13.97
CA ALA A 55 -1.57 -11.14 14.13
C ALA A 55 -1.38 -12.39 15.00
N ASP A 56 -2.29 -12.62 15.95
CA ASP A 56 -2.25 -13.83 16.79
C ASP A 56 -2.47 -15.10 15.98
N LYS A 57 -3.35 -15.04 14.97
CA LYS A 57 -3.53 -16.12 13.98
C LYS A 57 -3.20 -15.63 12.58
N LYS A 58 -2.53 -16.49 11.81
CA LYS A 58 -2.23 -16.24 10.39
C LYS A 58 -3.46 -15.81 9.60
N SER A 59 -4.60 -16.47 9.82
CA SER A 59 -5.86 -16.19 9.10
C SER A 59 -6.41 -14.78 9.31
N GLU A 60 -6.05 -14.11 10.40
CA GLU A 60 -6.56 -12.78 10.76
C GLU A 60 -5.73 -11.66 10.11
N ALA A 61 -4.47 -11.94 9.73
CA ALA A 61 -3.52 -10.93 9.25
C ALA A 61 -4.04 -10.11 8.06
N GLY A 62 -4.73 -10.73 7.10
CA GLY A 62 -5.30 -10.01 5.95
C GLY A 62 -6.31 -8.96 6.38
N LYS A 63 -7.25 -9.34 7.25
CA LYS A 63 -8.30 -8.43 7.77
C LYS A 63 -7.73 -7.32 8.65
N LEU A 64 -6.78 -7.64 9.53
CA LEU A 64 -6.08 -6.63 10.33
C LEU A 64 -5.33 -5.63 9.45
N SER A 65 -4.76 -6.07 8.32
CA SER A 65 -4.12 -5.13 7.40
C SER A 65 -5.12 -4.27 6.63
N GLU A 66 -6.31 -4.78 6.29
CA GLU A 66 -7.40 -3.97 5.71
C GLU A 66 -7.82 -2.87 6.68
N GLU A 67 -8.03 -3.22 7.95
CA GLU A 67 -8.40 -2.29 9.03
C GLU A 67 -7.30 -1.22 9.24
N HIS A 68 -6.04 -1.64 9.33
CA HIS A 68 -4.90 -0.73 9.44
C HIS A 68 -4.85 0.26 8.28
N TYR A 69 -4.95 -0.23 7.04
CA TYR A 69 -4.96 0.63 5.85
C TYR A 69 -6.06 1.70 5.93
N LEU A 70 -7.28 1.30 6.31
CA LEU A 70 -8.42 2.23 6.43
C LEU A 70 -8.22 3.28 7.54
N GLN A 71 -7.46 2.96 8.58
CA GLN A 71 -7.13 3.92 9.65
C GLN A 71 -6.10 4.96 9.21
N VAL A 72 -5.13 4.57 8.39
CA VAL A 72 -4.01 5.45 8.00
C VAL A 72 -4.22 6.17 6.67
N THR A 73 -5.11 5.69 5.79
CA THR A 73 -5.32 6.30 4.48
C THR A 73 -6.02 7.66 4.60
N PRO A 74 -5.45 8.73 4.01
CA PRO A 74 -6.06 10.07 4.04
C PRO A 74 -7.13 10.28 2.97
N VAL A 75 -7.45 9.26 2.15
CA VAL A 75 -8.40 9.36 1.02
C VAL A 75 -9.43 8.25 1.06
N LYS A 76 -10.60 8.51 0.47
CA LYS A 76 -11.64 7.49 0.33
C LYS A 76 -11.09 6.33 -0.49
N SER A 77 -11.33 5.12 0.00
CA SER A 77 -10.75 3.92 -0.58
C SER A 77 -11.74 2.76 -0.49
N GLU A 78 -11.81 1.96 -1.55
CA GLU A 78 -12.55 0.70 -1.62
C GLU A 78 -11.56 -0.45 -1.52
N ILE A 79 -11.73 -1.31 -0.52
CA ILE A 79 -10.94 -2.55 -0.39
C ILE A 79 -11.43 -3.55 -1.44
N LEU A 80 -10.54 -3.94 -2.36
CA LEU A 80 -10.82 -4.98 -3.35
C LEU A 80 -10.51 -6.39 -2.80
N GLY A 81 -9.57 -6.47 -1.86
CA GLY A 81 -9.25 -7.70 -1.11
C GLY A 81 -7.88 -7.63 -0.45
N SER A 82 -7.58 -8.63 0.37
CA SER A 82 -6.27 -8.79 1.01
C SER A 82 -5.74 -10.22 0.85
N LYS A 83 -4.41 -10.35 0.92
CA LYS A 83 -3.72 -11.64 0.90
C LYS A 83 -2.56 -11.65 1.89
N ILE A 84 -2.30 -12.83 2.44
CA ILE A 84 -1.10 -13.10 3.23
C ILE A 84 -0.02 -13.58 2.28
N VAL A 85 1.08 -12.84 2.17
CA VAL A 85 2.18 -13.16 1.25
C VAL A 85 3.09 -14.21 1.88
N ARG A 86 3.59 -13.95 3.09
CA ARG A 86 4.50 -14.84 3.83
C ARG A 86 4.59 -14.45 5.32
N PRO A 87 4.98 -15.38 6.21
CA PRO A 87 5.43 -15.00 7.55
C PRO A 87 6.79 -14.27 7.46
N VAL A 88 7.00 -13.28 8.35
CA VAL A 88 8.27 -12.53 8.46
C VAL A 88 8.84 -12.53 9.87
N GLY A 89 8.11 -13.06 10.85
CA GLY A 89 8.57 -13.27 12.22
C GLY A 89 7.50 -13.97 13.06
N PRO A 90 7.79 -14.26 14.36
CA PRO A 90 6.79 -14.79 15.27
C PRO A 90 5.56 -13.88 15.31
N ARG A 91 4.40 -14.39 14.85
CA ARG A 91 3.14 -13.63 14.75
C ARG A 91 3.20 -12.39 13.83
N TYR A 92 4.24 -12.22 13.02
CA TYR A 92 4.32 -11.16 12.02
C TYR A 92 4.18 -11.73 10.61
N TYR A 93 3.34 -11.09 9.81
CA TYR A 93 3.03 -11.51 8.45
C TYR A 93 3.17 -10.34 7.50
N GLN A 94 3.82 -10.59 6.36
CA GLN A 94 3.72 -9.69 5.23
C GLN A 94 2.39 -9.94 4.54
N THR A 95 1.61 -8.88 4.37
CA THR A 95 0.33 -8.89 3.68
C THR A 95 0.34 -7.92 2.51
N VAL A 96 -0.68 -8.02 1.66
CA VAL A 96 -1.00 -7.02 0.65
C VAL A 96 -2.50 -6.73 0.73
N VAL A 97 -2.85 -5.46 0.69
CA VAL A 97 -4.22 -4.96 0.54
C VAL A 97 -4.32 -4.27 -0.82
N ASP A 98 -5.20 -4.78 -1.66
CA ASP A 98 -5.49 -4.19 -2.96
C ASP A 98 -6.64 -3.20 -2.77
N VAL A 99 -6.38 -1.93 -3.06
CA VAL A 99 -7.32 -0.84 -2.79
C VAL A 99 -7.53 0.04 -4.01
N LYS A 100 -8.78 0.41 -4.28
CA LYS A 100 -9.11 1.41 -5.28
C LYS A 100 -9.32 2.74 -4.58
N ILE A 101 -8.54 3.77 -4.94
CA ILE A 101 -8.61 5.07 -4.27
C ILE A 101 -9.54 6.04 -5.00
N SER A 102 -10.12 6.97 -4.25
CA SER A 102 -10.88 8.12 -4.75
C SER A 102 -10.43 9.38 -4.00
N LYS A 103 -9.84 10.32 -4.75
CA LYS A 103 -9.26 11.56 -4.24
C LYS A 103 -9.87 12.78 -4.92
#